data_AF-A0A6B1ERM1-F1
#
_entry.id   AF-A0A6B1ERM1-F1
#
_cell.length_a   1.000
_cell.length_b   1.000
_cell.length_c   1.000
_cell.angle_alpha   90.00
_cell.angle_beta   90.00
_cell.angle_gamma   90.00
#
_symmetry.space_group_name_H-M   'P 1'
#
loop_
_entity.id
_entity.type
_entity.pdbx_description
1 polymer ?
#
loop_
_entity_poly.entity_id
_entity_poly.type
_entity_poly.pdbx_seq_one_letter_code
_entity_poly.pdbx_strand_id
1 'polypeptide(L)'
;MPFLSRSIDQIGKDADETSRRRAESLTASFSPQTSPKIPKTGTLVERLSSFYAKRGKHLFDAIAAFFLIIIFAPLMGLIAILIKLTSSGSVFFSHKRVGLNNELFIMHKFRSLHDDTP
;
A
#
# COMPACT_ATOMS: atom_id res chain seq x y z
N MET A 1 -6.91 16.06 54.53
CA MET A 1 -7.81 16.70 53.54
C MET A 1 -8.21 15.66 52.47
N PRO A 2 -9.16 14.73 52.73
CA PRO A 2 -9.45 13.58 51.86
C PRO A 2 -10.41 13.86 50.69
N PHE A 3 -10.85 15.11 50.51
CA PHE A 3 -11.88 15.47 49.52
C PHE A 3 -11.31 15.63 48.09
N LEU A 4 -10.03 15.99 47.96
CA LEU A 4 -9.39 16.26 46.67
C LEU A 4 -8.94 15.01 45.91
N SER A 5 -8.55 13.92 46.60
CA SER A 5 -8.12 12.68 45.92
C SER A 5 -9.29 11.95 45.26
N ARG A 6 -10.46 11.91 45.93
CA ARG A 6 -11.68 11.28 45.40
C ARG A 6 -12.19 11.94 44.12
N SER A 7 -11.93 13.24 43.95
CA SER A 7 -12.35 14.00 42.77
C SER A 7 -11.44 13.77 41.56
N ILE A 8 -10.12 13.63 41.76
CA ILE A 8 -9.17 13.28 40.68
C ILE A 8 -9.44 11.86 40.16
N ASP A 9 -9.74 10.92 41.05
CA ASP A 9 -10.10 9.54 40.68
C ASP A 9 -11.43 9.48 39.89
N GLN A 10 -12.41 10.32 40.24
CA GLN A 10 -13.66 10.45 39.47
C GLN A 10 -13.41 11.01 38.07
N ILE A 11 -12.61 12.08 37.95
CA ILE A 11 -12.27 12.69 36.65
C ILE A 11 -11.57 11.69 35.72
N GLY A 12 -10.66 10.87 36.26
CA GLY A 12 -10.00 9.80 35.49
C GLY A 12 -10.95 8.71 35.02
N LYS A 13 -11.90 8.31 35.88
CA LYS A 13 -12.91 7.29 35.55
C LYS A 13 -13.92 7.78 34.52
N ASP A 14 -14.33 9.04 34.61
CA ASP A 14 -15.24 9.68 33.64
C ASP A 14 -14.55 9.91 32.28
N ALA A 15 -13.25 10.20 32.27
CA ALA A 15 -12.45 10.31 31.05
C ALA A 15 -12.29 8.97 30.33
N ASP A 16 -12.08 7.87 31.07
CA ASP A 16 -12.03 6.52 30.50
C ASP A 16 -13.39 6.11 29.93
N GLU A 17 -14.48 6.40 30.65
CA GLU A 17 -15.83 6.06 30.19
C GLU A 17 -16.26 6.90 28.97
N THR A 18 -15.87 8.18 28.90
CA THR A 18 -16.10 9.03 27.73
C THR A 18 -15.30 8.56 26.52
N SER A 19 -14.08 8.05 26.74
CA SER A 19 -13.20 7.53 25.69
C SER A 19 -13.73 6.19 25.15
N ARG A 20 -14.22 5.32 26.04
CA ARG A 20 -14.88 4.05 25.68
C ARG A 20 -16.14 4.28 24.87
N ARG A 21 -17.02 5.21 25.30
CA ARG A 21 -18.23 5.58 24.56
C ARG A 21 -17.93 6.20 23.18
N ARG A 22 -16.84 6.97 23.06
CA ARG A 22 -16.34 7.45 21.76
C ARG A 22 -15.81 6.33 20.88
N ALA A 23 -15.05 5.39 21.43
CA ALA A 23 -14.56 4.24 20.66
C ALA A 23 -15.72 3.37 20.15
N GLU A 24 -16.73 3.15 20.99
CA GLU A 24 -17.95 2.42 20.63
C GLU A 24 -18.77 3.18 19.56
N SER A 25 -18.92 4.50 19.67
CA SER A 25 -19.65 5.30 18.68
C SER A 25 -18.88 5.47 17.36
N LEU A 26 -17.56 5.53 17.39
CA LEU A 26 -16.69 5.51 16.20
C LEU A 26 -16.75 4.15 15.49
N THR A 27 -16.80 3.06 16.25
CA THR A 27 -16.96 1.70 15.71
C THR A 27 -18.36 1.50 15.13
N ALA A 28 -19.41 2.07 15.75
CA ALA A 28 -20.79 2.00 15.27
C ALA A 28 -21.05 2.89 14.03
N SER A 29 -20.35 4.01 13.90
CA SER A 29 -20.46 4.90 12.72
C SER A 29 -19.54 4.49 11.57
N PHE A 30 -18.48 3.74 11.84
CA PHE A 30 -17.66 3.06 10.83
C PHE A 30 -18.29 1.72 10.43
N SER A 31 -19.55 1.74 10.01
CA SER A 31 -20.07 0.64 9.20
C SER A 31 -19.37 0.74 7.85
N PRO A 32 -18.60 -0.28 7.41
CA PRO A 32 -18.00 -0.27 6.09
C PRO A 32 -19.16 -0.15 5.11
N GLN A 33 -19.32 1.02 4.48
CA GLN A 33 -20.27 1.24 3.41
C GLN A 33 -19.94 0.20 2.35
N THR A 34 -20.70 -0.90 2.39
CA THR A 34 -20.48 -2.04 1.52
C THR A 34 -20.75 -1.49 0.13
N SER A 35 -19.69 -1.47 -0.66
CA SER A 35 -19.67 -0.93 -2.02
C SER A 35 -20.95 -1.37 -2.73
N PRO A 36 -21.72 -0.44 -3.34
CA PRO A 36 -22.98 -0.79 -3.97
C PRO A 36 -22.71 -1.94 -4.95
N LYS A 37 -23.42 -3.07 -4.77
CA LYS A 37 -23.37 -4.19 -5.71
C LYS A 37 -24.01 -3.70 -7.01
N ILE A 38 -23.21 -3.10 -7.88
CA ILE A 38 -23.62 -2.73 -9.22
C ILE A 38 -24.09 -4.04 -9.88
N PRO A 39 -25.37 -4.13 -10.30
CA PRO A 39 -25.83 -5.30 -11.01
C PRO A 39 -24.96 -5.45 -12.26
N LYS A 40 -24.30 -6.61 -12.37
CA LYS A 40 -23.62 -7.05 -13.59
C LYS A 40 -24.69 -7.37 -14.63
N THR A 41 -25.38 -6.32 -15.07
CA THR A 41 -26.34 -6.37 -16.15
C THR A 41 -25.53 -6.70 -17.39
N GLY A 42 -25.88 -7.80 -18.07
CA GLY A 42 -25.20 -8.36 -19.24
C GLY A 42 -25.21 -7.44 -20.46
N THR A 43 -24.62 -6.27 -20.28
CA THR A 43 -24.38 -5.25 -21.28
C THR A 43 -23.20 -5.71 -22.13
N LEU A 44 -23.23 -5.39 -23.42
CA LEU A 44 -22.15 -5.73 -24.36
C LEU A 44 -20.79 -5.18 -23.87
N VAL A 45 -20.84 -4.12 -23.07
CA VAL A 45 -19.70 -3.51 -22.36
C VAL A 45 -19.03 -4.51 -21.40
N GLU A 46 -19.77 -5.34 -20.65
CA GLU A 46 -19.18 -6.32 -19.73
C GLU A 46 -18.53 -7.51 -20.46
N ARG A 47 -19.13 -7.92 -21.60
CA ARG A 47 -18.55 -8.98 -22.44
C ARG A 47 -17.27 -8.52 -23.12
N LEU A 48 -17.24 -7.32 -23.69
CA LEU A 48 -16.05 -6.74 -24.29
C LEU A 48 -14.98 -6.42 -23.22
N SER A 49 -15.40 -5.89 -22.06
CA SER A 49 -14.50 -5.60 -20.94
C SER A 49 -13.96 -6.86 -20.29
N SER A 50 -14.66 -8.00 -20.31
CA SER A 50 -14.14 -9.29 -19.84
C SER A 50 -12.93 -9.77 -20.65
N PHE A 51 -13.01 -9.73 -21.99
CA PHE A 51 -11.88 -10.09 -22.86
C PHE A 51 -10.75 -9.08 -22.79
N TYR A 52 -11.07 -7.78 -22.78
CA TYR A 52 -10.08 -6.72 -22.58
C TYR A 52 -9.42 -6.80 -21.20
N ALA A 53 -10.17 -7.03 -20.12
CA ALA A 53 -9.63 -7.14 -18.77
C ALA A 53 -8.77 -8.39 -18.58
N LYS A 54 -9.10 -9.51 -19.24
CA LYS A 54 -8.34 -10.76 -19.12
C LYS A 54 -7.13 -10.87 -20.05
N ARG A 55 -7.14 -10.25 -21.23
CA ARG A 55 -6.03 -10.36 -22.21
C ARG A 55 -5.54 -9.02 -22.74
N GLY A 56 -6.45 -8.10 -23.05
CA GLY A 56 -6.10 -6.76 -23.54
C GLY A 56 -5.28 -5.94 -22.55
N LYS A 57 -5.62 -6.01 -21.26
CA LYS A 57 -4.94 -5.28 -20.18
C LYS A 57 -3.50 -5.75 -20.02
N HIS A 58 -3.25 -7.05 -20.06
CA HIS A 58 -1.89 -7.59 -19.96
C HIS A 58 -1.03 -7.25 -21.18
N LEU A 59 -1.60 -7.31 -22.38
CA LEU A 59 -0.86 -6.95 -23.60
C LEU A 59 -0.54 -5.45 -23.62
N PHE A 60 -1.51 -4.60 -23.28
CA PHE A 60 -1.29 -3.17 -23.14
C PHE A 60 -0.24 -2.85 -22.08
N ASP A 61 -0.32 -3.47 -20.91
CA ASP A 61 0.63 -3.28 -19.81
C ASP A 61 2.05 -3.70 -20.20
N ALA A 62 2.20 -4.84 -20.92
CA ALA A 62 3.49 -5.29 -21.43
C ALA A 62 4.09 -4.34 -22.47
N ILE A 63 3.28 -3.86 -23.42
CA ILE A 63 3.72 -2.90 -24.45
C ILE A 63 4.09 -1.56 -23.81
N ALA A 64 3.24 -1.04 -22.92
CA ALA A 64 3.49 0.20 -22.20
C ALA A 64 4.75 0.11 -21.33
N ALA A 65 4.91 -1.00 -20.59
CA ALA A 65 6.10 -1.25 -19.79
C ALA A 65 7.36 -1.33 -20.65
N PHE A 66 7.32 -1.98 -21.82
CA PHE A 66 8.45 -2.07 -22.73
C PHE A 66 8.93 -0.68 -23.20
N PHE A 67 8.01 0.17 -23.64
CA PHE A 67 8.35 1.53 -24.07
C PHE A 67 8.86 2.39 -22.90
N LEU A 68 8.22 2.30 -21.73
CA LEU A 68 8.68 3.01 -20.54
C LEU A 68 10.10 2.59 -20.15
N ILE A 69 10.41 1.29 -20.19
CA ILE A 69 11.76 0.80 -19.89
C ILE A 69 12.78 1.41 -20.85
N ILE A 70 12.51 1.47 -22.16
CA ILE A 70 13.45 2.05 -23.13
C ILE A 70 13.69 3.53 -22.85
N ILE A 71 12.63 4.29 -22.57
CA ILE A 71 12.71 5.73 -22.30
C ILE A 71 13.44 6.01 -20.98
N PHE A 72 13.16 5.23 -19.95
CA PHE A 72 13.73 5.42 -18.61
C PHE A 72 15.06 4.68 -18.40
N ALA A 73 15.45 3.74 -19.27
CA ALA A 73 16.72 3.02 -19.21
C ALA A 73 17.95 3.92 -19.06
N PRO A 74 18.15 5.00 -19.85
CA PRO A 74 19.31 5.88 -19.68
C PRO A 74 19.34 6.56 -18.31
N LEU A 75 18.19 6.99 -17.79
CA LEU A 75 18.09 7.59 -16.46
C LEU A 75 18.40 6.56 -15.36
N MET A 76 17.85 5.35 -15.48
CA MET A 76 18.13 4.23 -14.58
C MET A 76 19.61 3.84 -14.58
N GLY A 77 20.27 3.87 -15.75
CA GLY A 77 21.70 3.63 -15.90
C GLY A 77 22.55 4.69 -15.20
N LEU A 78 22.19 5.96 -15.32
CA LEU A 78 22.87 7.06 -14.62
C LEU A 78 22.77 6.91 -13.11
N ILE A 79 21.57 6.61 -12.60
CA ILE A 79 21.33 6.35 -11.17
C ILE A 79 22.16 5.13 -10.71
N ALA A 80 22.20 4.06 -11.51
CA ALA A 80 22.98 2.87 -11.19
C ALA A 80 24.48 3.15 -11.07
N ILE A 81 25.04 3.97 -11.98
CA ILE A 81 26.43 4.41 -11.91
C ILE A 81 26.66 5.22 -10.64
N LEU A 82 25.78 6.17 -10.33
CA LEU A 82 25.91 7.02 -9.15
C LEU A 82 25.88 6.21 -7.84
N ILE A 83 24.99 5.20 -7.76
CA ILE A 83 24.92 4.27 -6.63
C ILE A 83 26.22 3.47 -6.48
N LYS A 84 26.77 2.98 -7.60
CA LYS A 84 28.01 2.19 -7.58
C LYS A 84 29.25 3.03 -7.21
N LEU A 85 29.22 4.32 -7.50
CA LEU A 85 30.30 5.25 -7.11
C LEU A 85 30.21 5.66 -5.63
N THR A 86 29.00 5.75 -5.06
CA THR A 86 28.83 6.12 -3.64
C THR A 86 28.93 4.95 -2.68
N SER A 87 28.72 3.71 -3.12
CA SER A 87 28.75 2.52 -2.26
C SER A 87 29.22 1.30 -3.04
N SER A 88 30.16 0.52 -2.49
CA SER A 88 30.80 -0.64 -3.13
C SER A 88 29.90 -1.89 -3.24
N GLY A 89 28.58 -1.74 -3.25
CA GLY A 89 27.60 -2.82 -3.18
C GLY A 89 26.69 -2.96 -4.41
N SER A 90 25.76 -3.92 -4.37
CA SER A 90 24.73 -4.12 -5.40
C SER A 90 23.86 -2.86 -5.57
N VAL A 91 23.60 -2.46 -6.81
CA VAL A 91 22.74 -1.31 -7.16
C VAL A 91 21.27 -1.56 -6.81
N PHE A 92 20.83 -2.81 -6.94
CA PHE A 92 19.45 -3.21 -6.70
C PHE A 92 19.31 -3.93 -5.36
N PHE A 93 18.28 -3.56 -4.61
CA PHE A 93 17.83 -4.22 -3.38
C PHE A 93 16.57 -5.05 -3.69
N SER A 94 16.54 -6.28 -3.16
CA SER A 94 15.48 -7.25 -3.42
C SER A 94 14.67 -7.51 -2.14
N HIS A 95 13.38 -7.18 -2.15
CA HIS A 95 12.49 -7.44 -1.01
C HIS A 95 11.40 -8.44 -1.40
N LYS A 96 11.25 -9.53 -0.62
CA LYS A 96 10.17 -10.50 -0.82
C LYS A 96 8.84 -9.93 -0.31
N ARG A 97 7.78 -10.00 -1.12
CA ARG A 97 6.42 -9.62 -0.76
C ARG A 97 5.44 -10.69 -1.24
N VAL A 98 4.29 -10.80 -0.56
CA VAL A 98 3.22 -11.72 -0.94
C VAL A 98 2.40 -11.09 -2.07
N GLY A 99 2.30 -11.79 -3.19
CA GLY A 99 1.63 -11.34 -4.41
C GLY A 99 0.27 -11.98 -4.64
N LEU A 100 -0.17 -11.96 -5.90
CA LEU A 100 -1.43 -12.58 -6.32
C LEU A 100 -1.38 -14.10 -6.03
N ASN A 101 -2.47 -14.65 -5.50
CA ASN A 101 -2.59 -16.07 -5.13
C ASN A 101 -1.59 -16.54 -4.04
N ASN A 102 -1.13 -15.64 -3.16
CA ASN A 102 -0.14 -15.93 -2.11
C ASN A 102 1.25 -16.38 -2.63
N GLU A 103 1.52 -16.19 -3.92
CA GLU A 103 2.84 -16.43 -4.50
C GLU A 103 3.82 -15.35 -4.02
N LEU A 104 5.02 -15.76 -3.59
CA LEU A 104 6.07 -14.81 -3.21
C LEU A 104 6.67 -14.18 -4.46
N PHE A 105 6.68 -12.85 -4.52
CA PHE A 105 7.37 -12.11 -5.57
C PHE A 105 8.51 -11.27 -4.98
N ILE A 106 9.59 -11.15 -5.75
CA ILE A 106 10.73 -10.32 -5.39
C ILE A 106 10.52 -8.95 -6.02
N MET A 107 10.42 -7.93 -5.17
CA MET A 107 10.39 -6.54 -5.59
C MET A 107 11.81 -5.99 -5.66
N HIS A 108 12.27 -5.68 -6.88
CA HIS A 108 13.54 -4.99 -7.10
C HIS A 108 13.33 -3.47 -7.01
N LYS A 109 14.16 -2.80 -6.21
CA LYS A 109 14.22 -1.33 -6.12
C LYS A 109 15.67 -0.85 -6.13
N PHE A 110 15.90 0.38 -6.55
CA PHE A 110 17.21 1.01 -6.36
C PHE A 110 17.51 1.12 -4.87
N ARG A 111 18.78 0.87 -4.53
CA ARG A 111 19.28 1.08 -3.19
C ARG A 111 19.20 2.56 -2.83
N SER A 112 18.48 2.88 -1.76
CA SER A 112 18.38 4.25 -1.20
C SER A 112 19.05 4.40 0.17
N LEU A 113 19.30 3.29 0.88
CA LEU A 113 19.94 3.27 2.20
C LEU A 113 21.34 2.63 2.09
N HIS A 114 22.31 3.17 2.82
CA HIS A 114 23.61 2.53 3.02
C HIS A 114 23.43 1.23 3.84
N ASP A 115 24.16 0.18 3.47
CA ASP A 115 24.16 -1.10 4.22
C ASP A 115 24.70 -0.92 5.65
N ASP A 116 25.38 0.20 5.94
CA ASP A 116 26.01 0.49 7.23
C ASP A 116 25.07 1.15 8.26
N THR A 117 23.75 1.05 8.09
CA THR A 117 22.80 1.56 9.11
C THR A 117 22.71 0.51 10.24
N PRO A 118 23.15 0.81 11.47
CA PRO A 118 23.21 -0.15 12.58
C PRO A 118 21.84 -0.64 13.07
#